data_AF-A0A291BAT5-F1
#
_entry.id   AF-A0A291BAT5-F1
#
_cell.length_a   1.000
_cell.length_b   1.000
_cell.length_c   1.000
_cell.angle_alpha   90.00
_cell.angle_beta   90.00
_cell.angle_gamma   90.00
#
_symmetry.space_group_name_H-M   'P 1'
#
loop_
_entity.id
_entity.type
_entity.pdbx_description
1 polymer ?
#
loop_
_entity_poly.entity_id
_entity_poly.type
_entity_poly.pdbx_seq_one_letter_code
_entity_poly.pdbx_strand_id
1 'polypeptide(L)'
;MVLKATVYKASLSVADMNRQVYLNHSVTLAKHPPETEQHLMLRLIAWTLYADERLQFTKSICDKSKPELWIQNYSNEIELWVTLGLPDSKRIKKACSQAKQVILFTYGDDAAATWRSQLLNKLHPFKNLTVINIMDEVLLAAAAFSNRNMVIQATIEDGQVWFSVGETVLLIQPDIWKISNA
;
A
#
# COMPACT_ATOMS: atom_id res chain seq x y z
N MET A 1 18.34 12.99 20.23
CA MET A 1 18.11 11.59 20.63
C MET A 1 17.36 10.91 19.48
N VAL A 2 17.98 9.94 18.79
CA VAL A 2 17.34 9.26 17.64
C VAL A 2 16.35 8.23 18.20
N LEU A 3 15.07 8.49 18.04
CA LEU A 3 14.01 7.54 18.40
C LEU A 3 14.20 6.26 17.58
N LYS A 4 14.43 5.13 18.25
CA LYS A 4 14.66 3.83 17.61
C LYS A 4 13.39 3.37 16.90
N ALA A 5 13.54 2.85 15.68
CA ALA A 5 12.44 2.23 14.98
C ALA A 5 11.94 0.98 15.71
N THR A 6 10.64 0.74 15.64
CA THR A 6 9.94 -0.37 16.29
C THR A 6 9.74 -1.48 15.26
N VAL A 7 10.22 -2.70 15.54
CA VAL A 7 10.19 -3.80 14.56
C VAL A 7 8.88 -4.59 14.65
N TYR A 8 8.12 -4.62 13.56
CA TYR A 8 6.92 -5.42 13.40
C TYR A 8 7.24 -6.63 12.53
N LYS A 9 6.68 -7.79 12.88
CA LYS A 9 6.69 -8.99 12.05
C LYS A 9 5.26 -9.32 11.66
N ALA A 10 5.04 -9.68 10.42
CA ALA A 10 3.74 -10.12 9.95
C ALA A 10 3.89 -11.38 9.09
N SER A 11 3.14 -12.43 9.42
CA SER A 11 2.97 -13.60 8.55
C SER A 11 1.68 -13.42 7.78
N LEU A 12 1.78 -13.24 6.46
CA LEU A 12 0.67 -13.00 5.56
C LEU A 12 0.33 -14.28 4.80
N SER A 13 -0.95 -14.62 4.78
CA SER A 13 -1.53 -15.63 3.91
C SER A 13 -2.53 -14.95 2.97
N VAL A 14 -2.23 -14.93 1.67
CA VAL A 14 -3.05 -14.26 0.66
C VAL A 14 -3.63 -15.31 -0.27
N ALA A 15 -4.95 -15.30 -0.41
CA ALA A 15 -5.73 -16.07 -1.37
C ALA A 15 -6.44 -15.09 -2.29
N ASP A 16 -5.82 -14.76 -3.42
CA ASP A 16 -6.36 -13.87 -4.44
C ASP A 16 -6.99 -14.69 -5.56
N MET A 17 -8.31 -14.80 -5.55
CA MET A 17 -9.07 -15.56 -6.55
C MET A 17 -9.05 -14.86 -7.92
N ASN A 18 -8.97 -13.53 -7.92
CA ASN A 18 -9.01 -12.72 -9.14
C ASN A 18 -7.74 -12.90 -9.96
N ARG A 19 -6.57 -12.95 -9.30
CA ARG A 19 -5.25 -13.16 -9.94
C ARG A 19 -4.77 -14.61 -9.89
N GLN A 20 -5.53 -15.50 -9.24
CA GLN A 20 -5.13 -16.88 -8.92
C GLN A 20 -3.78 -16.95 -8.16
N VAL A 21 -3.54 -16.00 -7.25
CA VAL A 21 -2.32 -15.92 -6.43
C VAL A 21 -2.60 -16.46 -5.04
N TYR A 22 -1.84 -17.48 -4.64
CA TYR A 22 -1.91 -18.09 -3.31
C TYR A 22 -0.53 -18.02 -2.69
N LEU A 23 -0.34 -17.12 -1.73
CA LEU A 23 0.99 -16.80 -1.21
C LEU A 23 1.00 -16.79 0.32
N ASN A 24 1.95 -17.51 0.90
CA ASN A 24 2.31 -17.38 2.30
C ASN A 24 3.67 -16.72 2.40
N HIS A 25 3.74 -15.55 3.02
CA HIS A 25 4.98 -14.78 3.11
C HIS A 25 5.11 -14.11 4.47
N SER A 26 6.31 -14.14 5.04
CA SER A 26 6.61 -13.45 6.30
C SER A 26 7.44 -12.21 6.04
N VAL A 27 6.97 -11.06 6.51
CA VAL A 27 7.62 -9.77 6.33
C VAL A 27 8.05 -9.20 7.67
N THR A 28 9.13 -8.42 7.65
CA THR A 28 9.60 -7.65 8.81
C THR A 28 9.61 -6.18 8.43
N LEU A 29 8.84 -5.37 9.15
CA LEU A 29 8.74 -3.92 8.95
C LEU A 29 9.40 -3.17 10.09
N ALA A 30 10.07 -2.07 9.76
CA ALA A 30 10.49 -1.08 10.73
C ALA A 30 9.46 0.05 10.74
N LYS A 31 8.72 0.19 11.85
CA LYS A 31 7.84 1.33 12.10
C LYS A 31 8.68 2.49 12.61
N HIS A 32 8.76 3.56 11.83
CA HIS A 32 9.46 4.76 12.28
C HIS A 32 8.62 5.52 13.32
N PRO A 33 9.24 6.26 14.25
CA PRO A 33 8.53 7.03 15.27
C PRO A 33 7.43 7.98 14.74
N PRO A 34 7.61 8.71 13.62
CA PRO A 34 6.55 9.54 13.04
C PRO A 34 5.48 8.74 12.26
N GLU A 35 5.68 7.44 12.04
CA GLU A 35 4.73 6.59 11.32
C GLU A 35 3.58 6.22 12.26
N THR A 36 2.33 6.39 11.81
CA THR A 36 1.14 5.96 12.56
C THR A 36 0.89 4.46 12.35
N GLU A 37 0.10 3.84 13.23
CA GLU A 37 -0.30 2.44 13.05
C GLU A 37 -1.22 2.27 11.84
N GLN A 38 -2.07 3.25 11.55
CA GLN A 38 -2.85 3.29 10.29
C GLN A 38 -1.94 3.22 9.06
N HIS A 39 -0.85 3.99 9.04
CA HIS A 39 0.09 3.98 7.92
C HIS A 39 0.80 2.64 7.81
N LEU A 40 1.19 2.03 8.94
CA LEU A 40 1.74 0.67 8.96
C LEU A 40 0.75 -0.36 8.41
N MET A 41 -0.51 -0.29 8.81
CA MET A 41 -1.55 -1.20 8.32
C MET A 41 -1.85 -0.98 6.84
N LEU A 42 -1.85 0.28 6.37
CA LEU A 42 -2.00 0.58 4.96
C LEU A 42 -0.85 -0.01 4.12
N ARG A 43 0.39 -0.01 4.63
CA ARG A 43 1.53 -0.69 3.99
C ARG A 43 1.29 -2.20 3.85
N LEU A 44 0.73 -2.84 4.87
CA LEU A 44 0.40 -4.27 4.85
C LEU A 44 -0.77 -4.57 3.91
N ILE A 45 -1.84 -3.77 3.95
CA ILE A 45 -2.99 -3.88 3.05
C ILE A 45 -2.54 -3.72 1.59
N ALA A 46 -1.71 -2.70 1.31
CA ALA A 46 -1.13 -2.49 -0.02
C ALA A 46 -0.28 -3.68 -0.48
N TRP A 47 0.49 -4.29 0.41
CA TRP A 47 1.22 -5.52 0.11
C TRP A 47 0.25 -6.67 -0.21
N THR A 48 -0.82 -6.87 0.56
CA THR A 48 -1.79 -7.95 0.31
C THR A 48 -2.53 -7.80 -1.02
N LEU A 49 -2.92 -6.57 -1.38
CA LEU A 49 -3.62 -6.27 -2.64
C LEU A 49 -2.75 -6.51 -3.88
N TYR A 50 -1.43 -6.37 -3.72
CA TYR A 50 -0.46 -6.56 -4.80
C TYR A 50 0.51 -7.70 -4.49
N ALA A 51 0.05 -8.71 -3.75
CA ALA A 51 0.89 -9.78 -3.24
C ALA A 51 1.71 -10.43 -4.36
N ASP A 52 3.02 -10.51 -4.11
CA ASP A 52 4.04 -11.09 -4.98
C ASP A 52 5.28 -11.40 -4.11
N GLU A 53 5.95 -12.52 -4.37
CA GLU A 53 7.15 -12.93 -3.63
C GLU A 53 8.31 -11.92 -3.74
N ARG A 54 8.35 -11.16 -4.85
CA ARG A 54 9.36 -10.15 -5.13
C ARG A 54 8.99 -8.78 -4.59
N LEU A 55 7.78 -8.60 -4.03
CA LEU A 55 7.32 -7.32 -3.49
C LEU A 55 8.02 -7.01 -2.17
N GLN A 56 8.82 -5.95 -2.18
CA GLN A 56 9.67 -5.57 -1.04
C GLN A 56 9.25 -4.23 -0.44
N PHE A 57 9.25 -4.15 0.88
CA PHE A 57 9.16 -2.88 1.60
C PHE A 57 10.46 -2.09 1.47
N THR A 58 10.34 -0.77 1.35
CA THR A 58 11.50 0.11 1.39
C THR A 58 11.48 1.04 2.61
N LYS A 59 12.51 1.87 2.74
CA LYS A 59 12.66 2.87 3.80
C LYS A 59 12.20 4.25 3.31
N SER A 60 10.99 4.34 2.72
CA SER A 60 10.47 5.59 2.12
C SER A 60 10.39 6.77 3.10
N ILE A 61 10.19 6.49 4.38
CA ILE A 61 10.16 7.49 5.45
C ILE A 61 11.53 8.15 5.64
N CYS A 62 12.62 7.41 5.47
CA CYS A 62 13.97 7.95 5.52
C CYS A 62 14.43 8.54 4.19
N ASP A 63 13.93 8.00 3.08
CA ASP A 63 14.35 8.35 1.73
C ASP A 63 13.13 8.62 0.85
N LYS A 64 12.81 9.90 0.68
CA LYS A 64 11.67 10.36 -0.14
C LYS A 64 11.83 10.03 -1.63
N SER A 65 13.00 9.54 -2.06
CA SER A 65 13.19 9.07 -3.43
C SER A 65 12.69 7.65 -3.65
N LYS A 66 12.35 6.90 -2.60
CA LYS A 66 11.90 5.51 -2.68
C LYS A 66 10.38 5.39 -2.45
N PRO A 67 9.74 4.37 -3.06
CA PRO A 67 8.35 4.01 -2.77
C PRO A 67 8.21 3.35 -1.41
N GLU A 68 6.99 3.23 -0.90
CA GLU A 68 6.71 2.40 0.26
C GLU A 68 6.94 0.90 -0.04
N LEU A 69 6.54 0.44 -1.23
CA LEU A 69 6.87 -0.90 -1.75
C LEU A 69 7.28 -0.87 -3.22
N TRP A 70 8.07 -1.85 -3.65
CA TRP A 70 8.37 -2.05 -5.06
C TRP A 70 8.62 -3.50 -5.45
N ILE A 71 8.53 -3.76 -6.76
CA ILE A 71 9.12 -4.94 -7.39
C ILE A 71 10.19 -4.42 -8.34
N GLN A 72 11.41 -4.91 -8.18
CA GLN A 72 12.52 -4.65 -9.10
C GLN A 72 12.92 -5.94 -9.81
N ASN A 73 13.29 -5.86 -11.08
CA ASN A 73 13.88 -6.98 -11.80
C ASN A 73 15.38 -7.12 -11.53
N TYR A 74 15.99 -8.18 -12.06
CA TYR A 74 17.43 -8.44 -11.90
C TYR A 74 18.33 -7.36 -12.51
N SER A 75 17.79 -6.49 -13.36
CA SER A 75 18.46 -5.32 -13.94
C SER A 75 18.21 -4.02 -13.17
N ASN A 76 17.58 -4.11 -11.99
CA ASN A 76 17.18 -2.98 -11.13
C ASN A 76 16.11 -2.05 -11.74
N GLU A 77 15.45 -2.44 -12.83
CA GLU A 77 14.29 -1.71 -13.34
C GLU A 77 13.10 -1.91 -12.40
N ILE A 78 12.32 -0.85 -12.18
CA ILE A 78 11.16 -0.91 -11.30
C ILE A 78 9.95 -1.37 -12.11
N GLU A 79 9.46 -2.56 -11.81
CA GLU A 79 8.27 -3.12 -12.45
C GLU A 79 7.01 -2.57 -11.79
N LEU A 80 7.00 -2.55 -10.46
CA LEU A 80 5.90 -2.03 -9.66
C LEU A 80 6.43 -1.01 -8.64
N TRP A 81 5.79 0.16 -8.59
CA TRP A 81 6.04 1.19 -7.59
C TRP A 81 4.75 1.45 -6.81
N VAL A 82 4.76 1.17 -5.51
CA VAL A 82 3.60 1.43 -4.64
C VAL A 82 3.95 2.58 -3.70
N THR A 83 3.14 3.64 -3.73
CA THR A 83 3.29 4.76 -2.80
C THR A 83 2.00 5.03 -2.03
N LEU A 84 2.15 5.55 -0.82
CA LEU A 84 1.03 5.76 0.11
C LEU A 84 0.88 7.24 0.50
N GLY A 85 -0.34 7.64 0.85
CA GLY A 85 -0.68 8.96 1.35
C GLY A 85 -1.10 9.93 0.24
N LEU A 86 -0.79 11.22 0.41
CA LEU A 86 -1.26 12.30 -0.46
C LEU A 86 -0.06 13.05 -1.11
N PRO A 87 0.71 12.39 -2.00
CA PRO A 87 1.90 13.00 -2.61
C PRO A 87 1.54 14.14 -3.58
N ASP A 88 2.49 15.04 -3.81
CA ASP A 88 2.32 16.08 -4.82
C ASP A 88 2.45 15.54 -6.25
N SER A 89 2.01 16.35 -7.23
CA SER A 89 2.10 15.98 -8.65
C SER A 89 3.52 15.68 -9.11
N LYS A 90 4.54 16.35 -8.53
CA LYS A 90 5.95 16.17 -8.89
C LYS A 90 6.43 14.77 -8.51
N ARG A 91 6.12 14.29 -7.30
CA ARG A 91 6.45 12.94 -6.84
C ARG A 91 5.76 11.87 -7.67
N ILE A 92 4.48 12.06 -7.98
CA ILE A 92 3.71 11.10 -8.80
C ILE A 92 4.29 11.02 -10.22
N LYS A 93 4.58 12.17 -10.85
CA LYS A 93 5.22 12.22 -12.17
C LYS A 93 6.56 11.49 -12.17
N LYS A 94 7.38 11.69 -11.13
CA LYS A 94 8.66 10.99 -10.98
C LYS A 94 8.45 9.48 -10.88
N ALA A 95 7.55 9.01 -10.03
CA ALA A 95 7.23 7.58 -9.92
C ALA A 95 6.79 6.99 -11.27
N CYS A 96 5.87 7.66 -11.97
CA CYS A 96 5.36 7.20 -13.27
C CYS A 96 6.44 7.15 -14.36
N SER A 97 7.48 7.98 -14.26
CA SER A 97 8.63 7.95 -15.18
C SER A 97 9.66 6.87 -14.86
N GLN A 98 9.65 6.32 -13.64
CA GLN A 98 10.68 5.39 -13.17
C GLN A 98 10.22 3.93 -13.14
N ALA A 99 8.92 3.68 -13.17
CA ALA A 99 8.35 2.34 -13.02
C ALA A 99 7.40 1.98 -14.15
N LYS A 100 7.31 0.68 -14.47
CA LYS A 100 6.35 0.16 -15.46
C LYS A 100 4.91 0.34 -14.99
N GLN A 101 4.65 0.14 -13.71
CA GLN A 101 3.35 0.34 -13.06
C GLN A 101 3.50 1.13 -11.76
N VAL A 102 2.58 2.07 -11.51
CA VAL A 102 2.53 2.87 -10.28
C VAL A 102 1.17 2.73 -9.63
N ILE A 103 1.16 2.38 -8.34
CA ILE A 103 -0.03 2.33 -7.51
C ILE A 103 0.10 3.38 -6.42
N LEU A 104 -0.89 4.25 -6.32
CA LEU A 104 -1.03 5.21 -5.23
C LEU A 104 -2.20 4.80 -4.35
N PHE A 105 -1.93 4.52 -3.08
CA PHE A 105 -2.97 4.38 -2.08
C PHE A 105 -3.14 5.66 -1.28
N THR A 106 -4.34 6.23 -1.30
CA THR A 106 -4.71 7.40 -0.51
C THR A 106 -5.50 6.98 0.73
N TYR A 107 -5.42 7.80 1.78
CA TYR A 107 -6.19 7.69 3.02
C TYR A 107 -6.28 9.08 3.67
N GLY A 108 -7.06 9.23 4.74
CA GLY A 108 -7.37 10.51 5.35
C GLY A 108 -8.54 11.18 4.64
N ASP A 109 -9.76 10.66 4.80
CA ASP A 109 -10.90 10.85 3.89
C ASP A 109 -11.13 12.32 3.50
N ASP A 110 -11.13 13.25 4.46
CA ASP A 110 -11.30 14.70 4.19
C ASP A 110 -10.15 15.30 3.35
N ALA A 111 -8.92 15.00 3.74
CA ALA A 111 -7.72 15.49 3.07
C ALA A 111 -7.57 14.84 1.69
N ALA A 112 -7.94 13.56 1.57
CA ALA A 112 -7.92 12.78 0.36
C ALA A 112 -8.97 13.28 -0.65
N ALA A 113 -10.17 13.64 -0.19
CA ALA A 113 -11.20 14.27 -1.02
C ALA A 113 -10.73 15.62 -1.58
N THR A 114 -10.10 16.45 -0.74
CA THR A 114 -9.51 17.72 -1.16
C THR A 114 -8.41 17.50 -2.20
N TRP A 115 -7.48 16.59 -1.91
CA TRP A 115 -6.39 16.21 -2.82
C TRP A 115 -6.93 15.70 -4.17
N ARG A 116 -7.97 14.85 -4.14
CA ARG A 116 -8.63 14.29 -5.33
C ARG A 116 -9.14 15.41 -6.24
N SER A 117 -9.87 16.37 -5.66
CA SER A 117 -10.45 17.50 -6.40
C SER A 117 -9.41 18.35 -7.13
N GLN A 118 -8.22 18.50 -6.55
CA GLN A 118 -7.17 19.41 -7.03
C GLN A 118 -6.18 18.76 -8.02
N LEU A 119 -5.94 17.45 -7.86
CA LEU A 119 -4.86 16.75 -8.54
C LEU A 119 -5.32 15.65 -9.49
N LEU A 120 -6.43 14.95 -9.22
CA LEU A 120 -6.79 13.73 -9.96
C LEU A 120 -6.87 13.97 -11.49
N ASN A 121 -7.51 15.06 -11.91
CA ASN A 121 -7.63 15.42 -13.33
C ASN A 121 -6.26 15.66 -13.99
N LYS A 122 -5.29 16.23 -13.25
CA LYS A 122 -3.93 16.48 -13.75
C LYS A 122 -3.13 15.19 -13.92
N LEU A 123 -3.58 14.10 -13.30
CA LEU A 123 -2.94 12.79 -13.36
C LEU A 123 -3.47 11.91 -14.50
N HIS A 124 -4.52 12.34 -15.20
CA HIS A 124 -5.11 11.59 -16.31
C HIS A 124 -4.08 11.14 -17.38
N PRO A 125 -3.09 11.95 -17.79
CA PRO A 125 -2.10 11.55 -18.80
C PRO A 125 -1.19 10.39 -18.40
N PHE A 126 -1.05 10.08 -17.10
CA PHE A 126 -0.23 8.96 -16.65
C PHE A 126 -0.99 7.65 -16.84
N LYS A 127 -0.66 6.91 -17.90
CA LYS A 127 -1.36 5.67 -18.27
C LYS A 127 -1.04 4.50 -17.35
N ASN A 128 0.15 4.47 -16.77
CA ASN A 128 0.63 3.43 -15.85
C ASN A 128 0.27 3.68 -14.38
N LEU A 129 -0.59 4.65 -14.08
CA LEU A 129 -0.96 5.04 -12.73
C LEU A 129 -2.36 4.53 -12.36
N THR A 130 -2.44 3.80 -11.26
CA THR A 130 -3.69 3.48 -10.56
C THR A 130 -3.73 4.23 -9.23
N VAL A 131 -4.88 4.81 -8.89
CA VAL A 131 -5.12 5.53 -7.63
C VAL A 131 -6.30 4.89 -6.91
N ILE A 132 -6.06 4.47 -5.66
CA ILE A 132 -7.00 3.72 -4.83
C ILE A 132 -7.10 4.42 -3.48
N ASN A 133 -8.32 4.73 -3.03
CA ASN A 133 -8.55 5.23 -1.68
C ASN A 133 -8.97 4.09 -0.74
N ILE A 134 -8.38 4.07 0.45
CA ILE A 134 -8.80 3.19 1.54
C ILE A 134 -9.44 4.06 2.61
N MET A 135 -10.67 3.71 2.99
CA MET A 135 -11.44 4.46 3.99
C MET A 135 -10.76 4.44 5.35
N ASP A 136 -10.85 5.56 6.08
CA ASP A 136 -10.20 5.69 7.38
C ASP A 136 -10.79 4.74 8.43
N GLU A 137 -12.09 4.45 8.33
CA GLU A 137 -12.78 3.48 9.19
C GLU A 137 -12.08 2.11 9.16
N VAL A 138 -11.76 1.61 7.97
CA VAL A 138 -11.06 0.33 7.77
C VAL A 138 -9.65 0.39 8.38
N LEU A 139 -8.92 1.50 8.17
CA LEU A 139 -7.56 1.64 8.67
C LEU A 139 -7.51 1.80 10.20
N LEU A 140 -8.48 2.48 10.78
CA LEU A 140 -8.65 2.61 12.24
C LEU A 140 -8.93 1.24 12.85
N ALA A 141 -9.86 0.49 12.28
CA ALA A 141 -10.17 -0.86 12.74
C ALA A 141 -8.95 -1.79 12.61
N ALA A 142 -8.21 -1.74 11.51
CA ALA A 142 -6.98 -2.52 11.33
C ALA A 142 -5.89 -2.12 12.35
N ALA A 143 -5.71 -0.83 12.58
CA ALA A 143 -4.70 -0.31 13.50
C ALA A 143 -4.95 -0.75 14.96
N ALA A 144 -6.22 -0.83 15.38
CA ALA A 144 -6.60 -1.27 16.72
C ALA A 144 -6.13 -2.70 17.06
N PHE A 145 -5.94 -3.56 16.06
CA PHE A 145 -5.44 -4.92 16.22
C PHE A 145 -3.96 -5.07 15.81
N SER A 146 -3.28 -3.95 15.52
CA SER A 146 -1.86 -3.97 15.20
C SER A 146 -1.03 -4.36 16.42
N ASN A 147 -0.09 -5.28 16.23
CA ASN A 147 0.79 -5.74 17.30
C ASN A 147 2.16 -6.15 16.73
N ARG A 148 3.13 -6.44 17.60
CA ARG A 148 4.52 -6.72 17.18
C ARG A 148 4.67 -7.97 16.30
N ASN A 149 3.77 -8.94 16.40
CA ASN A 149 3.79 -10.19 15.65
C ASN A 149 2.38 -10.51 15.14
N MET A 150 2.07 -10.06 13.93
CA MET A 150 0.75 -10.22 13.34
C MET A 150 0.66 -11.49 12.51
N VAL A 151 -0.48 -12.15 12.57
CA VAL A 151 -0.91 -13.14 11.58
C VAL A 151 -2.02 -12.48 10.79
N ILE A 152 -1.83 -12.38 9.48
CA ILE A 152 -2.74 -11.72 8.56
C ILE A 152 -3.20 -12.73 7.53
N GLN A 153 -4.50 -12.79 7.31
CA GLN A 153 -5.09 -13.56 6.22
C GLN A 153 -5.89 -12.62 5.34
N ALA A 154 -5.70 -12.70 4.03
CA ALA A 154 -6.44 -11.90 3.07
C ALA A 154 -7.03 -12.81 2.00
N THR A 155 -8.35 -12.77 1.83
CA THR A 155 -9.03 -13.38 0.69
C THR A 155 -9.53 -12.28 -0.23
N ILE A 156 -9.22 -12.36 -1.52
CA ILE A 156 -9.62 -11.37 -2.53
C ILE A 156 -10.51 -12.07 -3.55
N GLU A 157 -11.75 -11.61 -3.67
CA GLU A 157 -12.76 -12.16 -4.58
C GLU A 157 -13.73 -11.04 -4.98
N ASP A 158 -14.10 -10.98 -6.26
CA ASP A 158 -15.06 -10.00 -6.81
C ASP A 158 -14.75 -8.52 -6.49
N GLY A 159 -13.47 -8.21 -6.31
CA GLY A 159 -13.00 -6.84 -6.01
C GLY A 159 -13.16 -6.43 -4.55
N GLN A 160 -13.60 -7.35 -3.69
CA GLN A 160 -13.62 -7.21 -2.24
C GLN A 160 -12.41 -7.91 -1.63
N VAL A 161 -11.96 -7.40 -0.47
CA VAL A 161 -10.91 -8.05 0.31
C VAL A 161 -11.42 -8.32 1.72
N TRP A 162 -11.44 -9.59 2.10
CA TRP A 162 -11.62 -10.00 3.50
C TRP A 162 -10.25 -10.04 4.15
N PHE A 163 -9.94 -9.02 4.93
CA PHE A 163 -8.66 -8.85 5.61
C PHE A 163 -8.81 -9.17 7.09
N SER A 164 -8.23 -10.29 7.51
CA SER A 164 -8.17 -10.70 8.92
C SER A 164 -6.83 -10.30 9.54
N VAL A 165 -6.90 -9.72 10.74
CA VAL A 165 -5.73 -9.41 11.58
C VAL A 165 -6.08 -9.67 13.04
N GLY A 166 -5.37 -10.59 13.69
CA GLY A 166 -5.71 -11.01 15.05
C GLY A 166 -7.09 -11.68 15.09
N GLU A 167 -8.01 -11.13 15.88
CA GLU A 167 -9.38 -11.65 16.02
C GLU A 167 -10.42 -10.89 15.17
N THR A 168 -10.00 -9.87 14.43
CA THR A 168 -10.91 -9.09 13.58
C THR A 168 -10.85 -9.54 12.12
N VAL A 169 -11.97 -9.39 11.42
CA VAL A 169 -12.09 -9.54 9.97
C VAL A 169 -12.71 -8.26 9.43
N LEU A 170 -12.00 -7.61 8.52
CA LEU A 170 -12.37 -6.34 7.92
C LEU A 170 -12.70 -6.58 6.45
N LEU A 171 -13.86 -6.09 6.02
CA LEU A 171 -14.18 -6.00 4.60
C LEU A 171 -13.59 -4.71 4.05
N ILE A 172 -12.63 -4.82 3.14
CA ILE A 172 -12.03 -3.69 2.44
C ILE A 172 -12.66 -3.64 1.04
N GLN A 173 -13.30 -2.53 0.74
CA GLN A 173 -13.77 -2.19 -0.60
C GLN A 173 -12.90 -1.04 -1.12
N PRO A 174 -11.89 -1.32 -1.96
CA PRO A 174 -11.01 -0.27 -2.47
C PRO A 174 -11.80 0.72 -3.35
N ASP A 175 -11.81 2.00 -2.99
CA ASP A 175 -12.44 3.04 -3.81
C ASP A 175 -11.47 3.49 -4.91
N ILE A 176 -11.69 3.01 -6.13
CA ILE A 176 -10.76 3.20 -7.23
C ILE A 176 -11.06 4.52 -7.94
N TRP A 177 -10.16 5.50 -7.82
CA TRP A 177 -10.30 6.82 -8.43
C TRP A 177 -9.75 6.91 -9.84
N LYS A 178 -8.74 6.10 -10.15
CA LYS A 178 -8.13 6.00 -11.48
C LYS A 178 -7.58 4.59 -11.66
N ILE A 179 -7.80 4.01 -12.82
CA ILE A 179 -7.23 2.73 -13.24
C ILE A 179 -6.19 2.99 -14.32
N SER A 180 -5.06 2.28 -14.24
CA SER A 180 -4.05 2.20 -15.29
C SER A 180 -4.66 1.68 -16.59
N ASN A 181 -4.31 2.30 -17.71
CA ASN A 181 -4.69 1.87 -19.07
C ASN A 181 -3.46 1.75 -19.99
N ALA A 182 -2.29 1.50 -19.38
CA ALA A 182 -1.04 1.19 -20.08
C ALA A 182 -1.08 -0.20 -20.73
#